data_AF-A0A0Q9CLP6-F1
#
_entry.id   AF-A0A0Q9CLP6-F1
#
_cell.length_a   1.000
_cell.length_b   1.000
_cell.length_c   1.000
_cell.angle_alpha   90.00
_cell.angle_beta   90.00
_cell.angle_gamma   90.00
#
_symmetry.space_group_name_H-M   'P 1'
#
loop_
_entity.id
_entity.type
_entity.pdbx_description
1 polymer ?
#
loop_
_entity_poly.entity_id
_entity_poly.type
_entity_poly.pdbx_seq_one_letter_code
_entity_poly.pdbx_strand_id
1 'polypeptide(L)'
;MVSVMKMLGFTSDSGVPTESYDRLRDVNDWRYVLAERIRIAYSDLFAIDSNMNAAPEAEVKGAMARITGKDEESVARYYATFKTLASLAKFEPKPVKADAPKSPPADDPQPAQSRVKAEIPLEEPIHRRRSEYHYNIQIHLPVTTDISVYNAIFKSLKENLGI
;
A
#
# COMPACT_ATOMS: atom_id res chain seq x y z
N MET A 1 5.64 -12.90 1.98
CA MET A 1 4.37 -12.13 1.93
C MET A 1 4.58 -10.63 1.98
N VAL A 2 5.40 -10.10 2.89
CA VAL A 2 5.67 -8.64 3.02
C VAL A 2 6.21 -8.00 1.72
N SER A 3 7.05 -8.70 0.96
CA SER A 3 7.63 -8.17 -0.29
C SER A 3 6.56 -7.82 -1.36
N VAL A 4 5.50 -8.63 -1.47
CA VAL A 4 4.44 -8.41 -2.47
C VAL A 4 3.59 -7.18 -2.11
N MET A 5 3.32 -6.96 -0.82
CA MET A 5 2.61 -5.75 -0.37
C MET A 5 3.42 -4.47 -0.61
N LYS A 6 4.75 -4.54 -0.47
CA LYS A 6 5.64 -3.43 -0.83
C LYS A 6 5.67 -3.19 -2.33
N MET A 7 5.79 -4.24 -3.14
CA MET A 7 5.77 -4.16 -4.61
C MET A 7 4.47 -3.54 -5.14
N LEU A 8 3.31 -3.94 -4.59
CA LEU A 8 2.02 -3.35 -4.92
C LEU A 8 1.83 -1.96 -4.29
N GLY A 9 2.80 -1.47 -3.53
CA GLY A 9 2.81 -0.17 -2.87
C GLY A 9 1.75 -0.01 -1.78
N PHE A 10 1.25 -1.10 -1.19
CA PHE A 10 0.34 -1.01 -0.05
C PHE A 10 1.08 -0.55 1.21
N THR A 11 2.35 -0.90 1.33
CA THR A 11 3.22 -0.47 2.41
C THR A 11 4.47 0.18 1.86
N SER A 12 4.98 1.21 2.55
CA SER A 12 6.28 1.82 2.25
C SER A 12 7.45 0.85 2.49
N ASP A 13 8.65 1.27 2.11
CA ASP A 13 9.89 0.51 2.38
C ASP A 13 10.12 0.30 3.89
N SER A 14 9.69 1.26 4.71
CA SER A 14 9.69 1.19 6.18
C SER A 14 8.54 0.37 6.78
N GLY A 15 7.64 -0.19 5.95
CA GLY A 15 6.51 -1.00 6.40
C GLY A 15 5.29 -0.21 6.85
N VAL A 16 5.26 1.10 6.61
CA VAL A 16 4.13 1.97 6.98
C VAL A 16 2.99 1.80 5.95
N PRO A 17 1.73 1.63 6.38
CA PRO A 17 0.58 1.60 5.48
C PRO A 17 0.44 2.88 4.64
N THR A 18 0.06 2.72 3.37
CA THR A 18 -0.23 3.83 2.45
C THR A 18 -1.75 4.07 2.34
N GLU A 19 -2.16 5.16 1.70
CA GLU A 19 -3.59 5.43 1.41
C GLU A 19 -4.27 4.26 0.65
N SER A 20 -3.53 3.61 -0.25
CA SER A 20 -4.04 2.43 -0.96
C SER A 20 -4.29 1.24 -0.03
N TYR A 21 -3.63 1.15 1.12
CA TYR A 21 -3.86 0.11 2.11
C TYR A 21 -5.19 0.32 2.84
N ASP A 22 -5.55 1.56 3.14
CA ASP A 22 -6.86 1.85 3.77
C ASP A 22 -8.00 1.46 2.83
N ARG A 23 -7.87 1.77 1.53
CA ARG A 23 -8.83 1.34 0.51
C ARG A 23 -8.85 -0.18 0.31
N LEU A 24 -7.71 -0.86 0.48
CA LEU A 24 -7.65 -2.33 0.47
C LEU A 24 -8.44 -2.97 1.63
N ARG A 25 -8.64 -2.25 2.74
CA ARG A 25 -9.44 -2.75 3.88
C ARG A 25 -10.94 -2.58 3.68
N ASP A 26 -11.37 -1.77 2.73
CA ASP A 26 -12.79 -1.62 2.40
C ASP A 26 -13.30 -2.85 1.63
N VAL A 27 -14.29 -3.54 2.21
CA VAL A 27 -14.92 -4.75 1.65
C VAL A 27 -15.49 -4.52 0.24
N ASN A 28 -15.89 -3.28 -0.08
CA ASN A 28 -16.48 -2.95 -1.38
C ASN A 28 -15.45 -2.44 -2.39
N ASP A 29 -14.29 -1.93 -1.96
CA ASP A 29 -13.28 -1.31 -2.83
C ASP A 29 -12.04 -2.19 -3.06
N TRP A 30 -11.73 -3.12 -2.15
CA TRP A 30 -10.45 -3.83 -2.14
C TRP A 30 -10.09 -4.53 -3.45
N ARG A 31 -11.07 -5.10 -4.16
CA ARG A 31 -10.84 -5.79 -5.45
C ARG A 31 -10.44 -4.83 -6.56
N TYR A 32 -11.02 -3.63 -6.58
CA TYR A 32 -10.73 -2.59 -7.57
C TYR A 32 -9.38 -1.94 -7.29
N VAL A 33 -9.11 -1.63 -6.01
CA VAL A 33 -7.81 -1.10 -5.56
C VAL A 33 -6.71 -2.09 -5.89
N LEU A 34 -6.93 -3.38 -5.65
CA LEU A 34 -5.96 -4.42 -5.98
C LEU A 34 -5.65 -4.42 -7.49
N ALA A 35 -6.67 -4.33 -8.35
CA ALA A 35 -6.48 -4.24 -9.80
C ALA A 35 -5.67 -3.00 -10.22
N GLU A 36 -6.00 -1.85 -9.63
CA GLU A 36 -5.29 -0.58 -9.83
C GLU A 36 -3.80 -0.72 -9.48
N ARG A 37 -3.49 -1.26 -8.29
CA ARG A 37 -2.10 -1.46 -7.84
C ARG A 37 -1.36 -2.52 -8.66
N ILE A 38 -2.04 -3.57 -9.13
CA ILE A 38 -1.44 -4.55 -10.05
C ILE A 38 -1.03 -3.89 -11.36
N ARG A 39 -1.88 -3.03 -11.96
CA ARG A 39 -1.53 -2.33 -13.20
C ARG A 39 -0.32 -1.42 -13.04
N ILE A 40 -0.18 -0.76 -11.89
CA ILE A 40 0.96 0.10 -11.58
C ILE A 40 2.24 -0.73 -11.38
N ALA A 41 2.17 -1.77 -10.54
CA ALA A 41 3.31 -2.59 -10.17
C ALA A 41 3.84 -3.45 -11.33
N TYR A 42 2.97 -3.86 -12.25
CA TYR A 42 3.31 -4.61 -13.46
C TYR A 42 3.14 -3.75 -14.72
N SER A 43 3.38 -2.44 -14.61
CA SER A 43 3.17 -1.49 -15.73
C SER A 43 3.93 -1.90 -17.00
N ASP A 44 5.17 -2.38 -16.87
CA ASP A 44 5.96 -2.90 -18.00
C ASP A 44 5.28 -4.09 -18.70
N LEU A 45 4.57 -4.94 -17.95
CA LEU A 45 3.84 -6.07 -18.48
C LEU A 45 2.58 -5.63 -19.23
N PHE A 46 1.84 -4.67 -18.67
CA PHE A 46 0.65 -4.09 -19.30
C PHE A 46 0.98 -3.15 -20.48
N ALA A 47 2.22 -2.67 -20.57
CA ALA A 47 2.71 -1.92 -21.73
C ALA A 47 2.88 -2.79 -22.98
N ILE A 48 3.09 -4.10 -22.80
CA ILE A 48 3.15 -5.07 -23.90
C ILE A 48 1.74 -5.39 -24.41
N ASP A 49 0.83 -5.74 -23.49
CA ASP A 49 -0.59 -5.94 -23.78
C ASP A 49 -1.44 -5.39 -22.63
N SER A 50 -2.40 -4.53 -22.99
CA SER A 50 -3.34 -3.92 -22.06
C SER A 50 -4.25 -4.93 -21.35
N ASN A 51 -4.43 -6.14 -21.89
CA ASN A 51 -5.28 -7.18 -21.31
C ASN A 51 -4.50 -8.41 -20.80
N MET A 52 -3.27 -8.20 -20.31
CA MET A 52 -2.43 -9.29 -19.79
C MET A 52 -3.02 -10.03 -18.58
N ASN A 53 -4.02 -9.45 -17.91
CA ASN A 53 -4.78 -10.12 -16.85
C ASN A 53 -5.65 -11.29 -17.35
N ALA A 54 -5.99 -11.33 -18.64
CA ALA A 54 -6.80 -12.40 -19.26
C ALA A 54 -6.04 -13.18 -20.35
N ALA A 55 -4.78 -12.82 -20.61
CA ALA A 55 -3.94 -13.47 -21.59
C ALA A 55 -3.58 -14.93 -21.21
N PRO A 56 -3.28 -15.79 -22.19
CA PRO A 56 -2.87 -17.16 -21.93
C PRO A 56 -1.53 -17.25 -21.19
N GLU A 57 -1.37 -18.32 -20.41
CA GLU A 57 -0.20 -18.54 -19.55
C GLU A 57 1.15 -18.41 -20.27
N ALA A 58 1.26 -18.99 -21.46
CA ALA A 58 2.49 -18.97 -22.25
C ALA A 58 2.89 -17.54 -22.66
N GLU A 59 1.91 -16.69 -22.97
CA GLU A 59 2.13 -15.31 -23.38
C GLU A 59 2.59 -14.45 -22.19
N VAL A 60 1.90 -14.57 -21.06
CA VAL A 60 2.27 -13.84 -19.83
C VAL A 60 3.67 -14.24 -19.36
N LYS A 61 4.00 -15.54 -19.37
CA LYS A 61 5.34 -16.01 -19.01
C LYS A 61 6.40 -15.53 -20.00
N GLY A 62 6.13 -15.57 -21.30
CA GLY A 62 7.03 -15.07 -22.33
C GLY A 62 7.32 -13.58 -22.17
N ALA A 63 6.28 -12.77 -21.88
CA ALA A 63 6.43 -11.35 -21.59
C ALA A 63 7.24 -11.10 -20.30
N MET A 64 6.93 -11.83 -19.22
CA MET A 64 7.69 -11.73 -17.96
C MET A 64 9.16 -12.13 -18.12
N ALA A 65 9.47 -13.16 -18.91
CA ALA A 65 10.84 -13.56 -19.21
C ALA A 65 11.60 -12.44 -19.94
N ARG A 66 10.96 -11.76 -20.89
CA ARG A 66 11.56 -10.64 -21.63
C ARG A 66 11.83 -9.43 -20.72
N ILE A 67 10.90 -9.10 -19.82
CA ILE A 67 11.04 -7.94 -18.92
C ILE A 67 12.07 -8.22 -17.81
N THR A 68 12.00 -9.40 -17.18
CA THR A 68 12.81 -9.71 -16.00
C THR A 68 14.18 -10.30 -16.33
N GLY A 69 14.34 -10.90 -17.51
CA GLY A 69 15.58 -11.58 -17.93
C GLY A 69 15.95 -12.78 -17.04
N LYS A 70 14.99 -13.33 -16.27
CA LYS A 70 15.20 -14.44 -15.33
C LYS A 70 15.01 -15.80 -16.00
N ASP A 71 15.47 -16.83 -15.31
CA ASP A 71 15.29 -18.23 -15.70
C ASP A 71 13.81 -18.66 -15.64
N GLU A 72 13.50 -19.78 -16.32
CA GLU A 72 12.14 -20.30 -16.46
C GLU A 72 11.48 -20.62 -15.11
N GLU A 73 12.24 -21.12 -14.14
CA GLU A 73 11.72 -21.49 -12.82
C GLU A 73 11.32 -20.24 -12.01
N SER A 74 12.14 -19.20 -12.05
CA SER A 74 11.84 -17.89 -11.46
C SER A 74 10.63 -17.23 -12.12
N VAL A 75 10.55 -17.27 -13.45
CA VAL A 75 9.39 -16.73 -14.20
C VAL A 75 8.11 -17.49 -13.86
N ALA A 76 8.17 -18.82 -13.72
CA ALA A 76 7.02 -19.62 -13.31
C ALA A 76 6.49 -19.20 -11.92
N ARG A 77 7.39 -18.91 -10.97
CA ARG A 77 7.02 -18.39 -9.64
C ARG A 77 6.39 -17.01 -9.69
N TYR A 78 6.94 -16.10 -10.50
CA TYR A 78 6.38 -14.76 -10.70
C TYR A 78 5.00 -14.82 -11.32
N TYR A 79 4.84 -15.63 -12.36
CA TYR A 79 3.56 -15.86 -13.01
C TYR A 79 2.51 -16.44 -12.05
N ALA A 80 2.87 -17.42 -11.22
CA ALA A 80 1.95 -17.97 -10.23
C ALA A 80 1.43 -16.89 -9.28
N THR A 81 2.32 -16.01 -8.81
CA THR A 81 1.95 -14.88 -7.93
C THR A 81 1.02 -13.90 -8.65
N PHE A 82 1.38 -13.49 -9.87
CA PHE A 82 0.57 -12.60 -10.69
C PHE A 82 -0.83 -13.18 -10.96
N LYS A 83 -0.91 -14.44 -11.37
CA LYS A 83 -2.18 -15.13 -11.65
C LYS A 83 -3.10 -15.14 -10.43
N THR A 84 -2.56 -15.46 -9.25
CA THR A 84 -3.33 -15.42 -8.01
C THR A 84 -3.83 -14.01 -7.71
N LEU A 85 -2.98 -12.99 -7.81
CA LEU A 85 -3.36 -11.59 -7.59
C LEU A 85 -4.43 -11.13 -8.59
N ALA A 86 -4.25 -11.43 -9.87
CA ALA A 86 -5.19 -11.09 -10.93
C ALA A 86 -6.56 -11.77 -10.73
N SER A 87 -6.57 -13.02 -10.25
CA SER A 87 -7.82 -13.75 -9.98
C SER A 87 -8.65 -13.17 -8.82
N LEU A 88 -8.00 -12.48 -7.88
CA LEU A 88 -8.66 -11.82 -6.75
C LEU A 88 -9.16 -10.42 -7.10
N ALA A 89 -8.48 -9.77 -8.05
CA ALA A 89 -8.72 -8.39 -8.45
C ALA A 89 -9.91 -8.27 -9.41
N LYS A 90 -10.50 -7.07 -9.46
CA LYS A 90 -11.55 -6.73 -10.42
C LYS A 90 -11.08 -5.58 -11.32
N PHE A 91 -10.76 -5.92 -12.56
CA PHE A 91 -10.19 -4.99 -13.57
C PHE A 91 -11.22 -4.16 -14.33
N GLU A 92 -12.51 -4.47 -14.14
CA GLU A 92 -13.61 -3.66 -14.64
C GLU A 92 -13.64 -2.29 -13.96
N PRO A 93 -14.03 -1.22 -14.66
CA PRO A 93 -14.20 0.08 -14.03
C PRO A 93 -15.22 -0.03 -12.90
N LYS A 94 -14.87 0.49 -11.72
CA LYS A 94 -15.79 0.57 -10.59
C LYS A 94 -17.04 1.35 -11.05
N PRO A 95 -18.25 0.83 -10.84
CA PRO A 95 -19.46 1.61 -11.08
C PRO A 95 -19.41 2.83 -10.17
N VAL A 96 -19.17 3.99 -10.78
CA VAL A 96 -19.02 5.26 -10.08
C VAL A 96 -20.37 5.60 -9.46
N LYS A 97 -20.49 5.54 -8.14
CA LYS A 97 -21.37 6.51 -7.47
C LYS A 97 -20.65 7.84 -7.61
N ALA A 98 -21.27 8.77 -8.32
CA ALA A 98 -20.70 10.06 -8.67
C ALA A 98 -20.19 10.81 -7.43
N ASP A 99 -18.89 10.66 -7.17
CA ASP A 99 -18.09 11.62 -6.43
C ASP A 99 -16.87 11.94 -7.30
N ALA A 100 -16.72 13.24 -7.53
CA ALA A 100 -15.96 13.86 -8.62
C ALA A 100 -14.46 13.49 -8.65
N PRO A 101 -13.81 13.55 -9.83
CA PRO A 101 -12.40 13.19 -9.96
C PRO A 101 -11.49 14.26 -9.35
N LYS A 102 -10.59 13.84 -8.45
CA LYS A 102 -9.38 14.60 -8.11
C LYS A 102 -8.33 14.34 -9.19
N SER A 103 -8.14 15.30 -10.08
CA SER A 103 -7.02 15.36 -11.02
C SER A 103 -5.73 15.76 -10.27
N PRO A 104 -4.54 15.24 -10.65
CA PRO A 104 -3.26 15.67 -10.10
C PRO A 104 -2.79 17.03 -10.69
N PRO A 105 -1.89 17.76 -9.99
CA PRO A 105 -1.47 19.10 -10.37
C PRO A 105 -0.37 19.07 -11.44
N ALA A 106 -0.49 19.93 -12.46
CA ALA A 106 0.59 20.28 -13.37
C ALA A 106 0.70 21.81 -13.42
N ASP A 107 1.91 22.31 -13.16
CA ASP A 107 2.37 23.70 -13.27
C ASP A 107 2.20 24.27 -14.69
N ASP A 108 1.67 25.50 -14.82
CA ASP A 108 2.31 26.73 -15.34
C ASP A 108 1.24 27.85 -15.59
N PRO A 109 1.57 29.15 -15.82
CA PRO A 109 0.96 30.26 -15.07
C PRO A 109 0.05 31.24 -15.87
N GLN A 110 -1.02 31.70 -15.19
CA GLN A 110 -1.68 33.04 -15.24
C GLN A 110 -2.39 33.50 -16.56
N PRO A 111 -3.33 34.50 -16.58
CA PRO A 111 -4.07 35.19 -15.50
C PRO A 111 -5.61 35.33 -15.64
N ALA A 112 -6.21 35.56 -14.47
CA ALA A 112 -7.23 36.56 -14.13
C ALA A 112 -8.74 36.30 -14.37
N GLN A 113 -9.45 36.42 -13.24
CA GLN A 113 -10.83 36.88 -13.02
C GLN A 113 -11.97 35.87 -13.21
N SER A 114 -12.49 35.35 -12.10
CA SER A 114 -13.81 35.80 -11.60
C SER A 114 -14.08 35.27 -10.19
N ARG A 115 -14.72 36.12 -9.41
CA ARG A 115 -14.95 36.04 -7.97
C ARG A 115 -16.33 35.43 -7.75
N VAL A 116 -16.42 34.24 -7.15
CA VAL A 116 -17.68 33.81 -6.49
C VAL A 116 -17.35 33.16 -5.15
N LYS A 117 -17.93 33.79 -4.13
CA LYS A 117 -17.95 33.45 -2.71
C LYS A 117 -18.61 32.08 -2.52
N ALA A 118 -17.89 31.12 -1.94
CA ALA A 118 -18.48 29.87 -1.45
C ALA A 118 -18.36 29.85 0.07
N GLU A 119 -19.52 29.90 0.71
CA GLU A 119 -19.71 29.72 2.15
C GLU A 119 -19.22 28.33 2.58
N ILE A 120 -18.68 28.26 3.79
CA ILE A 120 -18.17 27.06 4.44
C ILE A 120 -19.31 26.51 5.30
N PRO A 121 -19.81 25.28 5.08
CA PRO A 121 -20.55 24.58 6.11
C PRO A 121 -19.64 23.62 6.87
N LEU A 122 -19.37 24.03 8.11
CA LEU A 122 -19.33 23.25 9.35
C LEU A 122 -18.77 21.82 9.34
N GLU A 123 -17.67 21.70 10.05
CA GLU A 123 -17.04 20.49 10.59
C GLU A 123 -18.05 19.56 11.29
N GLU A 124 -18.05 18.28 10.93
CA GLU A 124 -18.59 17.21 11.77
C GLU A 124 -17.46 16.55 12.58
N PRO A 125 -17.70 16.19 13.85
CA PRO A 125 -16.63 15.82 14.77
C PRO A 125 -16.12 14.42 14.46
N ILE A 126 -14.89 14.36 13.95
CA ILE A 126 -14.10 13.13 13.86
C ILE A 126 -14.03 12.53 15.26
N HIS A 127 -14.76 11.43 15.46
CA HIS A 127 -14.59 10.57 16.62
C HIS A 127 -13.12 10.16 16.68
N ARG A 128 -12.36 10.77 17.58
CA ARG A 128 -10.98 10.43 17.89
C ARG A 128 -10.96 8.98 18.37
N ARG A 129 -10.77 8.05 17.45
CA ARG A 129 -10.42 6.67 17.77
C ARG A 129 -9.11 6.74 18.55
N ARG A 130 -9.18 6.46 19.85
CA ARG A 130 -8.04 6.46 20.76
C ARG A 130 -6.99 5.52 20.17
N SER A 131 -5.84 6.05 19.77
CA SER A 131 -4.73 5.28 19.21
C SER A 131 -4.20 4.33 20.29
N GLU A 132 -4.34 3.02 20.07
CA GLU A 132 -3.78 1.99 20.92
C GLU A 132 -2.42 1.57 20.36
N TYR A 133 -1.35 1.92 21.08
CA TYR A 133 0.02 1.60 20.67
C TYR A 133 0.42 0.22 21.21
N HIS A 134 0.81 -0.68 20.30
CA HIS A 134 1.27 -2.03 20.62
C HIS A 134 2.78 -2.12 20.36
N TYR A 135 3.57 -2.32 21.41
CA TYR A 135 5.03 -2.43 21.33
C TYR A 135 5.50 -3.85 21.67
N ASN A 136 6.35 -4.43 20.82
CA ASN A 136 7.09 -5.66 21.12
C ASN A 136 8.57 -5.30 21.34
N ILE A 137 9.04 -5.36 22.58
CA ILE A 137 10.41 -4.97 22.95
C ILE A 137 11.15 -6.22 23.43
N GLN A 138 12.27 -6.54 22.77
CA GLN A 138 13.18 -7.60 23.19
C GLN A 138 14.47 -6.96 23.71
N ILE A 139 14.83 -7.26 24.95
CA ILE A 139 15.99 -6.66 25.62
C ILE A 139 16.93 -7.77 26.07
N HIS A 140 18.19 -7.67 25.65
CA HIS A 140 19.26 -8.48 26.21
C HIS A 140 19.80 -7.78 27.45
N LEU A 141 19.63 -8.42 28.61
CA LEU A 141 20.13 -7.87 29.85
C LEU A 141 21.66 -8.00 29.92
N PRO A 142 22.37 -6.97 30.39
CA PRO A 142 23.81 -7.05 30.57
C PRO A 142 24.16 -8.05 31.66
N VAL A 143 25.27 -8.77 31.49
CA VAL A 143 25.79 -9.70 32.51
C VAL A 143 26.47 -8.87 33.60
N THR A 144 25.66 -8.34 34.51
CA THR A 144 26.11 -7.59 35.69
C THR A 144 25.56 -8.21 36.97
N THR A 145 26.32 -8.11 38.05
CA THR A 145 25.91 -8.54 39.39
C THR A 145 25.20 -7.43 40.17
N ASP A 146 25.22 -6.19 39.68
CA ASP A 146 24.57 -5.05 40.33
C ASP A 146 23.07 -5.00 40.00
N ILE A 147 22.25 -5.26 41.03
CA ILE A 147 20.78 -5.21 40.96
C ILE A 147 20.26 -3.81 40.57
N SER A 148 21.01 -2.75 40.90
CA SER A 148 20.62 -1.36 40.65
C SER A 148 20.52 -1.05 39.16
N VAL A 149 21.36 -1.70 38.34
CA VAL A 149 21.37 -1.53 36.88
C VAL A 149 20.08 -2.08 36.27
N TYR A 150 19.63 -3.27 36.69
CA TYR A 150 18.36 -3.84 36.23
C TYR A 150 17.17 -2.96 36.64
N ASN A 151 17.16 -2.49 37.89
CA ASN A 151 16.11 -1.61 38.39
C ASN A 151 16.05 -0.29 37.61
N ALA A 152 17.20 0.29 37.23
CA ALA A 152 17.26 1.49 36.41
C ALA A 152 16.67 1.27 35.02
N ILE A 153 16.98 0.14 34.37
CA ILE A 153 16.45 -0.22 33.04
C ILE A 153 14.91 -0.34 33.10
N PHE A 154 14.38 -1.09 34.06
CA PHE A 154 12.93 -1.29 34.17
C PHE A 154 12.18 -0.02 34.58
N LYS A 155 12.77 0.79 35.47
CA LYS A 155 12.21 2.11 35.83
C LYS A 155 12.14 3.04 34.61
N SER A 156 13.20 3.08 33.80
CA SER A 156 13.25 3.88 32.58
C SER A 156 12.20 3.42 31.56
N LEU A 157 12.04 2.10 31.35
CA LEU A 157 11.02 1.57 30.44
C LEU A 157 9.60 1.95 30.90
N LYS A 158 9.34 1.83 32.19
CA LYS A 158 8.05 2.20 32.79
C LYS A 158 7.72 3.68 32.56
N GLU A 159 8.66 4.56 32.86
CA GLU A 159 8.50 6.01 32.72
C GLU A 159 8.29 6.43 31.26
N ASN A 160 9.02 5.82 30.31
CA ASN A 160 8.93 6.18 28.89
C ASN A 160 7.71 5.59 28.17
N LEU A 161 7.22 4.44 28.62
CA LEU A 161 6.04 3.79 28.03
C LEU A 161 4.73 4.21 28.71
N GLY A 162 4.80 4.94 29.83
CA GLY A 162 3.62 5.42 30.56
C GLY A 162 2.77 4.29 31.16
N ILE A 163 3.41 3.18 31.56
CA ILE A 163 2.78 1.97 32.15
C ILE A 163 2.98 1.97 33.67
#